data_AF-A0A957P0N4-F1
#
_entry.id   AF-A0A957P0N4-F1
#
_cell.length_a   1.000
_cell.length_b   1.000
_cell.length_c   1.000
_cell.angle_alpha   90.00
_cell.angle_beta   90.00
_cell.angle_gamma   90.00
#
_symmetry.space_group_name_H-M   'P 1'
#
loop_
_entity.id
_entity.type
_entity.pdbx_description
1 polymer ?
#
loop_
_entity_poly.entity_id
_entity_poly.type
_entity_poly.pdbx_seq_one_letter_code
_entity_poly.pdbx_strand_id
1 'polypeptide(L)'
;PVAEVLFNELNVDGYFLEYDDVRSGGFEPLRFVPNNKTVVLGLVSTKVSQLEEQRELISRIQDASQYVPLERLCLSPQCGFSSTLHGNEITEDDQWRKLELVVNTAQQVWGS
;
A
#
# COMPACT_ATOMS: atom_id res chain seq x y z
N PRO A 1 10.99 16.16 7.30
CA PRO A 1 12.31 16.34 6.65
C PRO A 1 12.70 15.19 5.70
N VAL A 2 12.45 13.91 6.05
CA VAL A 2 12.87 12.76 5.22
C VAL A 2 12.03 12.59 3.93
N ALA A 3 10.71 12.74 4.01
CA ALA A 3 9.82 12.49 2.86
C ALA A 3 10.05 13.45 1.68
N GLU A 4 10.28 14.73 1.95
CA GLU A 4 10.53 15.74 0.91
C GLU A 4 11.81 15.44 0.13
N VAL A 5 12.88 15.07 0.83
CA VAL A 5 14.15 14.64 0.23
C VAL A 5 13.96 13.35 -0.58
N LEU A 6 13.34 12.32 0.01
CA LEU A 6 13.11 11.02 -0.62
C LEU A 6 12.33 11.14 -1.94
N PHE A 7 11.26 11.94 -1.96
CA PHE A 7 10.40 12.05 -3.12
C PHE A 7 10.97 12.93 -4.24
N ASN A 8 11.84 13.89 -3.92
CA ASN A 8 12.34 14.86 -4.90
C ASN A 8 13.76 14.56 -5.40
N GLU A 9 14.58 13.81 -4.66
CA GLU A 9 15.96 13.49 -5.09
C GLU A 9 16.08 12.20 -5.90
N LEU A 10 15.09 11.30 -5.82
CA LEU A 10 15.12 10.02 -6.52
C LEU A 10 14.45 10.11 -7.90
N ASN A 11 15.22 9.79 -8.95
CA ASN A 11 14.70 9.70 -10.31
C ASN A 11 14.06 8.33 -10.60
N VAL A 12 12.90 8.08 -10.00
CA VAL A 12 12.07 6.88 -10.19
C VAL A 12 10.65 7.26 -10.65
N ASP A 13 9.96 6.32 -11.29
CA ASP A 13 8.59 6.50 -11.78
C ASP A 13 7.53 6.32 -10.68
N GLY A 14 7.85 5.58 -9.62
CA GLY A 14 6.92 5.38 -8.51
C GLY A 14 7.55 4.78 -7.26
N TYR A 15 6.76 4.75 -6.19
CA TYR A 15 7.15 4.28 -4.88
C TYR A 15 6.21 3.19 -4.39
N PHE A 16 6.77 2.15 -3.77
CA PHE A 16 6.03 1.18 -2.96
C PHE A 16 6.25 1.57 -1.49
N LEU A 17 5.18 1.95 -0.80
CA LEU A 17 5.24 2.48 0.56
C LEU A 17 4.42 1.60 1.50
N GLU A 18 5.05 1.11 2.57
CA GLU A 18 4.37 0.28 3.57
C GLU A 18 3.51 1.15 4.49
N TYR A 19 2.25 0.76 4.67
CA TYR A 19 1.25 1.47 5.48
C TYR A 19 0.34 0.52 6.27
N ASP A 20 0.68 -0.76 6.41
CA ASP A 20 -0.19 -1.80 6.97
C ASP A 20 -0.48 -1.64 8.47
N ASP A 21 0.41 -0.99 9.22
CA ASP A 21 0.29 -0.86 10.68
C ASP A 21 0.20 0.60 11.16
N VAL A 22 -0.22 0.76 12.42
CA VAL A 22 -0.31 2.07 13.10
C VAL A 22 1.03 2.80 13.22
N ARG A 23 2.16 2.08 13.10
CA ARG A 23 3.50 2.65 13.22
C ARG A 23 3.92 3.36 11.93
N SER A 24 3.26 3.06 10.83
CA SER A 24 3.53 3.63 9.50
C SER A 24 3.14 5.11 9.39
N GLY A 25 2.37 5.63 10.36
CA GLY A 25 1.89 7.02 10.36
C GLY A 25 0.77 7.27 9.36
N GLY A 26 0.41 8.54 9.18
CA GLY A 26 -0.63 8.98 8.24
C GLY A 26 -0.11 9.29 6.84
N PHE A 27 -1.03 9.69 5.96
CA PHE A 27 -0.75 9.99 4.55
C PHE A 27 -0.29 11.44 4.30
N GLU A 28 -0.20 12.29 5.34
CA GLU A 28 0.22 13.69 5.21
C GLU A 28 1.56 13.87 4.47
N PRO A 29 2.57 12.98 4.59
CA PRO A 29 3.81 13.10 3.84
C PRO A 29 3.64 12.96 2.32
N LEU A 30 2.56 12.35 1.84
CA LEU A 30 2.30 12.18 0.40
C LEU A 30 2.10 13.52 -0.32
N ARG A 31 1.82 14.61 0.41
CA ARG A 31 1.76 15.97 -0.15
C ARG A 31 3.05 16.43 -0.83
N PHE A 32 4.17 15.76 -0.54
CA PHE A 32 5.48 16.06 -1.12
C PHE A 32 5.78 15.23 -2.37
N VAL A 33 4.89 14.32 -2.79
CA VAL A 33 5.08 13.48 -3.98
C VAL A 33 4.96 14.33 -5.25
N PRO A 34 5.99 14.39 -6.11
CA PRO A 34 5.95 15.10 -7.39
C PRO A 34 4.80 14.65 -8.28
N ASN A 35 4.27 15.56 -9.09
CA ASN A 35 3.06 15.30 -9.89
C ASN A 35 3.20 14.24 -11.00
N ASN A 36 4.41 13.80 -11.29
CA ASN A 36 4.73 12.82 -12.33
C ASN A 36 5.02 11.41 -11.80
N LYS A 37 4.77 11.13 -10.52
CA LYS A 37 5.12 9.84 -9.89
C LYS A 37 3.89 9.06 -9.43
N THR A 38 3.95 7.73 -9.46
CA THR A 38 2.89 6.85 -8.94
C THR A 38 3.21 6.40 -7.52
N VAL A 39 2.20 6.23 -6.67
CA VAL A 39 2.37 5.68 -5.31
C VAL A 39 1.56 4.40 -5.18
N VAL A 40 2.25 3.32 -4.83
CA VAL A 40 1.64 2.03 -4.47
C VAL A 40 1.55 1.96 -2.95
N LEU A 41 0.31 1.90 -2.45
CA LEU A 41 -0.01 1.82 -1.04
C LEU A 41 0.03 0.37 -0.58
N GLY A 42 1.03 0.02 0.21
CA GLY A 42 1.17 -1.28 0.85
C GLY A 42 0.27 -1.40 2.08
N LEU A 43 -1.01 -1.67 1.88
CA LEU A 43 -2.03 -1.67 2.95
C LEU A 43 -2.41 -3.06 3.45
N VAL A 44 -2.08 -4.11 2.70
CA VAL A 44 -2.38 -5.50 3.06
C VAL A 44 -1.17 -6.12 3.76
N SER A 45 -1.32 -6.55 5.01
CA SER A 45 -0.21 -7.09 5.79
C SER A 45 0.25 -8.44 5.24
N THR A 46 1.55 -8.66 5.18
CA THR A 46 2.15 -9.97 4.83
C THR A 46 2.66 -10.73 6.05
N LYS A 47 2.52 -10.15 7.25
CA LYS A 47 3.08 -10.67 8.51
C LYS A 47 2.09 -11.52 9.31
N VAL A 48 0.80 -11.31 9.09
CA VAL A 48 -0.29 -11.99 9.82
C VAL A 48 -1.27 -12.63 8.83
N SER A 49 -1.87 -13.75 9.22
CA SER A 49 -2.87 -14.47 8.42
C SER A 49 -4.22 -13.77 8.33
N GLN A 50 -4.55 -12.91 9.31
CA GLN A 50 -5.81 -12.17 9.32
C GLN A 50 -5.97 -11.34 8.04
N LEU A 51 -7.12 -11.50 7.38
CA LEU A 51 -7.50 -10.68 6.24
C LEU A 51 -7.99 -9.31 6.69
N GLU A 52 -7.58 -8.31 5.94
CA GLU A 52 -8.03 -6.94 6.07
C GLU A 52 -9.47 -6.79 5.58
N GLU A 53 -10.20 -5.86 6.17
CA GLU A 53 -11.55 -5.53 5.72
C GLU A 53 -11.48 -4.69 4.44
N GLN A 54 -12.08 -5.17 3.35
CA GLN A 54 -12.07 -4.46 2.06
C GLN A 54 -12.55 -3.01 2.17
N ARG A 55 -13.60 -2.76 2.96
CA ARG A 55 -14.13 -1.41 3.21
C ARG A 55 -13.09 -0.47 3.84
N GLU A 56 -12.23 -1.01 4.70
CA GLU A 56 -11.19 -0.24 5.38
C GLU A 56 -10.08 0.11 4.38
N LEU A 57 -9.69 -0.84 3.54
CA LEU A 57 -8.73 -0.59 2.45
C LEU A 57 -9.23 0.55 1.54
N ILE A 58 -10.50 0.51 1.14
CA ILE A 58 -11.11 1.56 0.30
C ILE A 58 -11.08 2.92 1.02
N SER A 59 -11.48 2.97 2.29
CA SER A 59 -11.43 4.21 3.09
C SER A 59 -10.02 4.78 3.14
N ARG A 60 -9.01 3.93 3.35
CA ARG A 60 -7.62 4.36 3.42
C ARG A 60 -7.08 4.84 2.07
N ILE A 61 -7.49 4.22 0.97
CA ILE A 61 -7.17 4.72 -0.38
C ILE A 61 -7.80 6.11 -0.59
N GLN A 62 -9.04 6.32 -0.13
CA GLN A 62 -9.69 7.64 -0.21
C GLN A 62 -8.98 8.69 0.64
N ASP A 63 -8.49 8.34 1.82
CA ASP A 63 -7.69 9.24 2.66
C ASP A 63 -6.37 9.63 1.96
N ALA A 64 -5.67 8.66 1.37
CA ALA A 64 -4.47 8.92 0.57
C ALA A 64 -4.77 9.79 -0.67
N SER A 65 -5.97 9.64 -1.26
CA SER A 65 -6.38 10.41 -2.43
C SER A 65 -6.55 11.91 -2.17
N GLN A 66 -6.61 12.32 -0.91
CA GLN A 66 -6.57 13.74 -0.53
C GLN A 66 -5.22 14.40 -0.82
N TYR A 67 -4.15 13.61 -0.99
CA TYR A 67 -2.78 14.10 -1.21
C TYR A 67 -2.23 13.79 -2.61
N VAL A 68 -2.61 12.64 -3.18
CA VAL A 68 -2.19 12.20 -4.51
C VAL A 68 -3.44 11.80 -5.31
N PRO A 69 -3.62 12.26 -6.57
CA PRO A 69 -4.79 11.92 -7.36
C PRO A 69 -5.00 10.40 -7.47
N LEU A 70 -6.25 9.96 -7.42
CA LEU A 70 -6.62 8.53 -7.36
C LEU A 70 -6.05 7.73 -8.54
N GLU A 71 -5.95 8.34 -9.72
CA GLU A 71 -5.37 7.74 -10.94
C GLU A 71 -3.86 7.47 -10.85
N ARG A 72 -3.19 8.03 -9.83
CA ARG A 72 -1.77 7.83 -9.52
C ARG A 72 -1.54 7.02 -8.24
N LEU A 73 -2.61 6.46 -7.69
CA LEU A 73 -2.55 5.55 -6.57
C LEU A 73 -2.75 4.10 -7.04
N CYS A 74 -2.09 3.18 -6.35
CA CYS A 74 -2.27 1.74 -6.54
C CYS A 74 -2.32 1.05 -5.17
N LEU A 75 -2.77 -0.20 -5.13
CA LEU A 75 -2.82 -1.04 -3.93
C LEU A 75 -1.85 -2.23 -4.06
N SER A 76 -1.14 -2.56 -2.99
CA SER A 76 -0.35 -3.79 -2.88
C SER A 76 -0.38 -4.36 -1.46
N PRO A 77 0.15 -5.58 -1.27
CA PRO A 77 0.67 -5.99 0.02
C PRO A 77 1.78 -5.05 0.50
N GLN A 78 2.02 -5.00 1.80
CA GLN A 78 3.06 -4.16 2.41
C GLN A 78 4.46 -4.53 1.91
N CYS A 79 4.71 -5.81 1.69
CA CYS A 79 6.01 -6.36 1.33
C CYS A 79 5.79 -7.69 0.59
N GLY A 80 6.87 -8.44 0.32
CA GLY A 80 6.73 -9.82 -0.13
C GLY A 80 6.24 -10.75 0.99
N PHE A 81 5.67 -11.89 0.60
CA PHE A 81 5.29 -12.98 1.53
C PHE A 81 6.48 -13.86 1.95
N SER A 82 7.62 -13.72 1.28
CA SER A 82 8.85 -14.42 1.64
C SER A 82 9.49 -13.78 2.86
N SER A 83 9.17 -14.24 4.07
CA SER A 83 9.73 -13.69 5.30
C SER A 83 11.03 -14.34 5.78
N THR A 84 11.88 -13.47 6.30
CA THR A 84 13.16 -13.71 6.98
C THR A 84 13.03 -14.51 8.28
N LEU A 85 14.19 -14.94 8.82
CA LEU A 85 14.54 -15.73 10.03
C LEU A 85 13.50 -16.16 11.09
N HIS A 86 12.43 -15.40 11.34
CA HIS A 86 11.41 -15.74 12.36
C HIS A 86 10.16 -16.41 11.79
N GLY A 87 9.97 -16.41 10.46
CA GLY A 87 8.80 -16.99 9.81
C GLY A 87 7.52 -16.18 10.08
N ASN A 88 6.85 -15.72 9.02
CA ASN A 88 5.50 -15.20 9.16
C ASN A 88 4.55 -16.39 9.38
N GLU A 89 3.61 -16.26 10.31
CA GLU A 89 2.51 -17.23 10.49
C GLU A 89 1.47 -17.03 9.39
N ILE A 90 1.85 -17.31 8.13
CA ILE A 90 0.98 -17.16 6.96
C ILE A 90 1.08 -18.40 6.07
N THR A 91 -0.07 -19.04 5.83
CA THR A 91 -0.16 -20.19 4.94
C THR A 91 -0.19 -19.75 3.46
N GLU A 92 0.08 -20.67 2.54
CA GLU A 92 -0.09 -20.39 1.10
C GLU A 92 -1.53 -19.95 0.78
N ASP A 93 -2.53 -20.58 1.39
CA ASP A 93 -3.94 -20.21 1.22
C ASP A 93 -4.26 -18.80 1.74
N ASP A 94 -3.60 -18.35 2.81
CA ASP A 94 -3.72 -16.97 3.29
C ASP A 94 -3.09 -15.99 2.29
N GLN A 95 -1.94 -16.34 1.71
CA GLN A 95 -1.27 -15.50 0.70
C GLN A 95 -2.16 -15.31 -0.53
N TRP A 96 -2.76 -16.39 -1.04
CA TRP A 96 -3.70 -16.31 -2.17
C TRP A 96 -4.93 -15.47 -1.84
N ARG A 97 -5.54 -15.66 -0.67
CA ARG A 97 -6.70 -14.84 -0.24
C ARG A 97 -6.33 -13.36 -0.10
N LYS A 98 -5.12 -13.03 0.34
CA LYS A 98 -4.64 -11.64 0.39
C LYS A 98 -4.42 -11.05 -1.00
N LEU A 99 -3.88 -11.82 -1.94
CA LEU A 99 -3.75 -11.38 -3.34
C LEU A 99 -5.13 -11.17 -3.99
N GLU A 100 -6.07 -12.08 -3.76
CA GLU A 100 -7.45 -11.94 -4.22
C GLU A 100 -8.11 -10.69 -3.63
N LEU A 101 -7.91 -10.42 -2.33
CA LEU A 101 -8.38 -9.19 -1.70
C LEU A 101 -7.81 -7.93 -2.36
N VAL A 102 -6.51 -7.91 -2.69
CA VAL A 102 -5.88 -6.79 -3.40
C VAL A 102 -6.53 -6.58 -4.76
N VAL A 103 -6.70 -7.65 -5.54
CA VAL A 103 -7.34 -7.59 -6.87
C VAL A 103 -8.77 -7.07 -6.72
N ASN A 104 -9.61 -7.72 -5.93
CA ASN A 104 -11.02 -7.35 -5.77
C ASN A 104 -11.20 -5.91 -5.30
N THR A 105 -10.34 -5.45 -4.38
CA THR A 105 -10.34 -4.05 -3.91
C THR A 105 -9.95 -3.10 -5.04
N ALA A 106 -8.92 -3.44 -5.83
CA ALA A 106 -8.52 -2.63 -6.95
C ALA A 106 -9.60 -2.54 -8.04
N GLN A 107 -10.30 -3.63 -8.34
CA GLN A 107 -11.44 -3.62 -9.27
C GLN A 107 -12.57 -2.72 -8.77
N GLN A 108 -12.85 -2.75 -7.46
CA GLN A 108 -13.91 -1.90 -6.89
C GLN A 108 -13.56 -0.41 -6.91
N VAL A 109 -12.29 -0.06 -6.71
CA VAL A 109 -11.85 1.34 -6.67
C VAL A 109 -11.62 1.92 -8.07
N TRP A 110 -10.99 1.16 -8.98
CA TRP A 110 -10.55 1.64 -10.29
C TRP A 110 -11.29 1.02 -11.49
N GLY A 111 -12.14 0.01 -11.31
CA GLY A 111 -13.00 -0.56 -12.36
C GLY A 111 -12.27 -1.42 -13.40
N SER A 112 -11.15 -2.04 -13.05
CA SER A 112 -10.29 -2.85 -13.96
C SER A 112 -10.69 -4.31 -14.04
#